data_AF-A0A554IAJ8-F1
#
_entry.id   AF-A0A554IAJ8-F1
#
_cell.length_a   1.000
_cell.length_b   1.000
_cell.length_c   1.000
_cell.angle_alpha   90.00
_cell.angle_beta   90.00
_cell.angle_gamma   90.00
#
_symmetry.space_group_name_H-M   'P 1'
#
loop_
_entity.id
_entity.type
_entity.pdbx_description
1 polymer ?
#
loop_
_entity_poly.entity_id
_entity_poly.type
_entity_poly.pdbx_seq_one_letter_code
_entity_poly.pdbx_strand_id
1 'polypeptide(L)'
;MPKNKFSIIQKKFKKIAGFALLPRKTNFLESNLERCDNLFESLSRLYFDYPQKVQQIKKEVGHWLSWEKNSETLLALAGYIFYLIEDFVLAKKFFLKAISVNPDNLDNWRDLAFALRHLGEEEISRAILFNFDYVIYYYNYLGLEASNYRKLKEMILAIQKKAYAEKSDN
;
A
#
# COMPACT_ATOMS: atom_id res chain seq x y z
N MET A 1 1.85 -2.74 33.36
CA MET A 1 1.41 -3.21 32.03
C MET A 1 2.38 -2.71 30.97
N PRO A 2 2.99 -3.60 30.16
CA PRO A 2 3.84 -3.14 29.05
C PRO A 2 2.98 -2.30 28.10
N LYS A 3 3.40 -1.06 27.83
CA LYS A 3 2.71 -0.20 26.85
C LYS A 3 2.74 -0.91 25.50
N ASN A 4 1.57 -1.08 24.87
CA ASN A 4 1.46 -1.56 23.49
C ASN A 4 2.42 -0.73 22.61
N LYS A 5 3.39 -1.38 21.96
CA LYS A 5 4.43 -0.69 21.17
C LYS A 5 3.80 0.17 20.08
N PHE A 6 2.70 -0.28 19.48
CA PHE A 6 1.94 0.51 18.52
C PHE A 6 1.41 1.82 19.13
N SER A 7 0.91 1.81 20.37
CA SER A 7 0.49 3.04 21.06
C SER A 7 1.64 4.03 21.27
N ILE A 8 2.86 3.52 21.52
CA ILE A 8 4.06 4.37 21.61
C ILE A 8 4.36 4.99 20.24
N ILE A 9 4.28 4.21 19.18
CA ILE A 9 4.49 4.68 17.80
C ILE A 9 3.45 5.76 17.44
N GLN A 10 2.17 5.54 17.73
CA GLN A 10 1.11 6.53 17.49
C GLN A 10 1.39 7.86 18.21
N LYS A 11 1.86 7.82 19.45
CA LYS A 11 2.24 9.04 20.21
C LYS A 11 3.44 9.75 19.58
N LYS A 12 4.47 9.01 19.19
CA LYS A 12 5.66 9.58 18.51
C LYS A 12 5.30 10.18 17.15
N PHE A 13 4.54 9.45 16.34
CA PHE A 13 4.03 9.93 15.06
C PHE A 13 3.23 11.22 15.25
N LYS A 14 2.26 11.25 16.16
CA LYS A 14 1.43 12.43 16.41
C LYS A 14 2.25 13.65 16.83
N LYS A 15 3.32 13.45 17.62
CA LYS A 15 4.24 14.53 17.99
C LYS A 15 4.97 15.13 16.78
N ILE A 16 5.33 14.32 15.78
CA ILE A 16 6.02 14.77 14.57
C ILE A 16 5.03 15.35 13.56
N ALA A 17 4.01 14.58 13.21
CA ALA A 17 3.07 14.86 12.12
C ALA A 17 1.99 15.88 12.48
N GLY A 18 1.66 16.03 13.77
CA GLY A 18 0.58 16.90 14.24
C GLY A 18 -0.82 16.28 14.16
N PHE A 19 -0.96 15.08 13.59
CA PHE A 19 -2.23 14.34 13.52
C PHE A 19 -2.05 12.87 13.96
N ALA A 20 -3.16 12.18 14.21
CA ALA A 20 -3.13 10.80 14.74
C ALA A 20 -2.85 9.77 13.64
N LEU A 21 -1.96 8.81 13.92
CA LEU A 21 -1.85 7.59 13.12
C LEU A 21 -2.92 6.60 13.59
N LEU A 22 -4.00 6.48 12.83
CA LEU A 22 -5.07 5.54 13.15
C LEU A 22 -4.75 4.16 12.55
N PRO A 23 -5.18 3.06 13.19
CA PRO A 23 -5.16 1.75 12.56
C PRO A 23 -5.90 1.79 11.23
N ARG A 24 -5.26 1.26 10.19
CA ARG A 24 -5.84 1.12 8.86
C ARG A 24 -7.05 0.19 8.94
N LYS A 25 -8.14 0.60 8.29
CA LYS A 25 -9.34 -0.23 8.12
C LYS A 25 -9.27 -0.92 6.77
N THR A 26 -9.71 -2.17 6.71
CA THR A 26 -9.81 -2.89 5.44
C THR A 26 -10.86 -2.20 4.55
N ASN A 27 -10.44 -1.72 3.38
CA ASN A 27 -11.35 -1.34 2.32
C ASN A 27 -11.70 -2.59 1.51
N PHE A 28 -12.81 -3.23 1.84
CA PHE A 28 -13.29 -4.38 1.08
C PHE A 28 -13.88 -3.91 -0.25
N LEU A 29 -13.70 -4.70 -1.31
CA LEU A 29 -14.20 -4.39 -2.64
C LEU A 29 -15.72 -4.13 -2.65
N GLU A 30 -16.48 -4.91 -1.87
CA GLU A 30 -17.93 -4.82 -1.74
C GLU A 30 -18.39 -3.54 -1.03
N SER A 31 -17.49 -2.85 -0.33
CA SER A 31 -17.80 -1.58 0.33
C SER A 31 -18.02 -0.45 -0.68
N ASN A 32 -17.57 -0.62 -1.93
CA ASN A 32 -17.64 0.38 -3.00
C ASN A 32 -17.10 1.76 -2.57
N LEU A 33 -16.07 1.76 -1.72
CA LEU A 33 -15.37 2.96 -1.27
C LEU A 33 -14.12 3.16 -2.09
N GLU A 34 -13.88 4.39 -2.52
CA GLU A 34 -12.63 4.70 -3.22
C GLU A 34 -11.41 4.52 -2.30
N ARG A 35 -11.56 4.94 -1.03
CA ARG A 35 -10.54 4.83 0.03
C ARG A 35 -11.16 4.81 1.42
N CYS A 36 -10.56 4.08 2.37
CA CYS A 36 -11.05 3.98 3.75
C CYS A 36 -10.34 4.91 4.75
N ASP A 37 -9.21 5.51 4.38
CA ASP A 37 -8.47 6.44 5.24
C ASP A 37 -7.92 7.65 4.46
N ASN A 38 -7.58 8.71 5.18
CA ASN A 38 -7.00 9.94 4.64
C ASN A 38 -5.51 10.09 5.01
N LEU A 39 -4.83 8.99 5.35
CA LEU A 39 -3.45 9.04 5.83
C LEU A 39 -2.53 9.59 4.75
N PHE A 40 -2.67 9.11 3.51
CA PHE A 40 -1.87 9.60 2.39
C PHE A 40 -2.10 11.09 2.16
N GLU A 41 -3.35 11.54 2.08
CA GLU A 41 -3.69 12.96 1.89
C GLU A 41 -3.08 13.84 3.00
N SER A 42 -3.20 13.40 4.25
CA SER A 42 -2.63 14.12 5.40
C SER A 42 -1.10 14.19 5.34
N LEU A 43 -0.45 13.11 4.89
CA LEU A 43 0.99 13.08 4.67
C LEU A 43 1.42 13.92 3.46
N SER A 44 0.64 13.95 2.38
CA SER A 44 0.91 14.80 1.21
C SER A 44 0.86 16.28 1.59
N ARG A 45 -0.16 16.71 2.35
CA ARG A 45 -0.24 18.06 2.89
C ARG A 45 0.95 18.36 3.81
N LEU A 46 1.27 17.43 4.72
CA LEU A 46 2.44 17.55 5.60
C LEU A 46 3.76 17.66 4.82
N TYR A 47 3.90 16.93 3.72
CA TYR A 47 5.08 16.97 2.86
C TYR A 47 5.22 18.31 2.15
N PHE A 48 4.11 18.83 1.64
CA PHE A 48 4.08 20.13 0.95
C PHE A 48 4.40 21.29 1.92
N ASP A 49 3.73 21.34 3.07
CA ASP A 49 3.88 22.44 4.03
C ASP A 49 5.15 22.33 4.88
N TYR A 50 5.53 21.10 5.24
CA TYR A 50 6.60 20.81 6.22
C TYR A 50 7.43 19.58 5.83
N PRO A 51 8.16 19.59 4.70
CA PRO A 51 8.89 18.41 4.19
C PRO A 51 9.89 17.83 5.20
N GLN A 52 10.46 18.66 6.07
CA GLN A 52 11.34 18.24 7.17
C GLN A 52 10.67 17.28 8.16
N LYS A 53 9.35 17.39 8.39
CA LYS A 53 8.62 16.47 9.27
C LYS A 53 8.48 15.09 8.62
N VAL A 54 8.25 15.04 7.30
CA VAL A 54 8.26 13.78 6.54
C VAL A 54 9.65 13.13 6.56
N GLN A 55 10.73 13.92 6.46
CA GLN A 55 12.09 13.40 6.63
C GLN A 55 12.35 12.88 8.05
N GLN A 56 11.79 13.49 9.09
CA GLN A 56 11.85 12.95 10.45
C GLN A 56 11.09 11.62 10.57
N ILE A 57 9.88 11.52 10.01
CA ILE A 57 9.11 10.26 9.98
C ILE A 57 9.90 9.18 9.23
N LYS A 58 10.52 9.51 8.09
CA LYS A 58 11.38 8.59 7.33
C LYS A 58 12.51 8.01 8.19
N LYS A 59 13.17 8.83 9.02
CA LYS A 59 14.25 8.36 9.92
C LYS A 59 13.73 7.37 10.96
N GLU A 60 12.49 7.55 11.43
CA GLU A 60 11.90 6.74 12.48
C GLU A 60 11.21 5.46 11.95
N VAL A 61 10.67 5.48 10.74
CA VAL A 61 9.76 4.42 10.26
C VAL A 61 10.41 3.03 10.26
N GLY A 62 11.71 2.94 9.96
CA GLY A 62 12.46 1.67 10.01
C GLY A 62 12.55 1.11 11.43
N HIS A 63 12.74 1.97 12.43
CA HIS A 63 12.76 1.58 13.84
C HIS A 63 11.36 1.20 14.33
N TRP A 64 10.31 1.88 13.89
CA TRP A 64 8.93 1.48 14.21
C TRP A 64 8.54 0.12 13.60
N LEU A 65 9.00 -0.14 12.37
CA LEU A 65 8.82 -1.45 11.73
C LEU A 65 9.62 -2.58 12.40
N SER A 66 10.73 -2.30 13.10
CA SER A 66 11.44 -3.34 13.86
C SER A 66 10.66 -3.75 15.12
N TRP A 67 9.78 -2.89 15.62
CA TRP A 67 8.88 -3.20 16.74
C TRP A 67 7.64 -3.96 16.31
N GLU A 68 7.08 -3.61 15.15
CA GLU A 68 5.77 -4.08 14.66
C GLU A 68 5.85 -4.42 13.16
N LYS A 69 6.65 -5.46 12.82
CA LYS A 69 7.03 -5.80 11.44
C LYS A 69 5.89 -6.12 10.46
N ASN A 70 4.76 -6.59 11.00
CA ASN A 70 3.59 -7.02 10.24
C ASN A 70 2.39 -6.09 10.46
N SER A 71 2.61 -4.87 10.97
CA SER A 71 1.53 -3.88 11.06
C SER A 71 1.24 -3.33 9.67
N GLU A 72 0.06 -3.68 9.14
CA GLU A 72 -0.43 -3.14 7.86
C GLU A 72 -0.37 -1.60 7.83
N THR A 73 -0.75 -0.96 8.93
CA THR A 73 -0.71 0.50 9.07
C THR A 73 0.70 1.06 8.94
N LEU A 74 1.71 0.42 9.56
CA LEU A 74 3.09 0.90 9.46
C LEU A 74 3.72 0.59 8.10
N LEU A 75 3.33 -0.52 7.48
CA LEU A 75 3.75 -0.84 6.13
C LEU A 75 3.18 0.15 5.12
N ALA A 76 1.88 0.48 5.21
CA ALA A 76 1.25 1.51 4.40
C ALA A 76 1.87 2.90 4.65
N LEU A 77 2.10 3.28 5.91
CA LEU A 77 2.81 4.51 6.27
C LEU A 77 4.21 4.56 5.63
N ALA A 78 4.99 3.49 5.74
CA ALA A 78 6.30 3.42 5.10
C ALA A 78 6.18 3.57 3.58
N GLY A 79 5.24 2.86 2.96
CA GLY A 79 4.94 3.00 1.53
C GLY A 79 4.65 4.45 1.13
N TYR A 80 3.79 5.16 1.86
CA TYR A 80 3.51 6.58 1.60
C TYR A 80 4.71 7.48 1.78
N ILE A 81 5.50 7.28 2.84
CA ILE A 81 6.70 8.10 3.08
C ILE A 81 7.71 7.93 1.94
N PHE A 82 7.93 6.71 1.46
CA PHE A 82 8.83 6.46 0.33
C PHE A 82 8.24 6.93 -1.00
N TYR A 83 6.92 6.84 -1.19
CA TYR A 83 6.23 7.38 -2.36
C TYR A 83 6.37 8.91 -2.44
N LEU A 84 6.15 9.62 -1.32
CA LEU A 84 6.23 11.09 -1.27
C LEU A 84 7.63 11.65 -1.52
N ILE A 85 8.67 10.87 -1.22
CA ILE A 85 10.06 11.24 -1.51
C ILE A 85 10.57 10.64 -2.82
N GLU A 86 9.66 10.11 -3.64
CA GLU A 86 9.92 9.56 -4.97
C GLU A 86 10.83 8.33 -5.01
N ASP A 87 10.99 7.63 -3.87
CA ASP A 87 11.62 6.31 -3.84
C ASP A 87 10.56 5.24 -4.10
N PHE A 88 10.12 5.17 -5.36
CA PHE A 88 9.04 4.28 -5.78
C PHE A 88 9.42 2.79 -5.65
N VAL A 89 10.72 2.47 -5.64
CA VAL A 89 11.22 1.10 -5.41
C VAL A 89 10.93 0.66 -3.98
N LEU A 90 11.25 1.50 -2.99
CA LEU A 90 10.90 1.21 -1.60
C LEU A 90 9.39 1.33 -1.34
N ALA A 91 8.70 2.28 -1.97
CA ALA A 91 7.24 2.37 -1.88
C ALA A 91 6.57 1.07 -2.31
N LYS A 92 6.91 0.56 -3.50
CA LYS A 92 6.46 -0.75 -4.01
C LYS A 92 6.74 -1.86 -3.00
N LYS A 93 7.96 -1.93 -2.47
CA LYS A 93 8.35 -2.97 -1.51
C LYS A 93 7.46 -2.97 -0.26
N PHE A 94 7.11 -1.80 0.27
CA PHE A 94 6.26 -1.72 1.47
C PHE A 94 4.78 -1.97 1.16
N PHE A 95 4.27 -1.52 0.01
CA PHE A 95 2.90 -1.85 -0.40
C PHE A 95 2.72 -3.35 -0.66
N LEU A 96 3.68 -4.03 -1.29
CA LEU A 96 3.65 -5.50 -1.43
C LEU A 96 3.60 -6.20 -0.07
N LYS A 97 4.35 -5.72 0.93
CA LYS A 97 4.28 -6.25 2.29
C LYS A 97 2.93 -5.99 2.95
N ALA A 98 2.32 -4.82 2.74
CA ALA A 98 0.98 -4.52 3.25
C ALA A 98 -0.06 -5.47 2.65
N ILE A 99 0.01 -5.75 1.33
CA ILE A 99 -0.82 -6.75 0.65
C ILE A 99 -0.61 -8.15 1.24
N SER A 100 0.64 -8.54 1.56
CA SER A 100 0.89 -9.85 2.20
C SER A 100 0.28 -9.98 3.60
N VAL A 101 0.07 -8.86 4.30
CA VAL A 101 -0.58 -8.84 5.62
C VAL A 101 -2.09 -8.85 5.47
N ASN A 102 -2.63 -8.09 4.51
CA ASN A 102 -4.05 -7.94 4.28
C ASN A 102 -4.31 -7.80 2.76
N PRO A 103 -4.51 -8.92 2.05
CA PRO A 103 -4.76 -8.91 0.62
C PRO A 103 -6.17 -8.47 0.26
N ASP A 104 -7.10 -8.45 1.21
CA ASP A 104 -8.49 -8.04 0.97
C ASP A 104 -8.67 -6.52 1.05
N ASN A 105 -7.61 -5.78 1.46
CA ASN A 105 -7.65 -4.32 1.49
C ASN A 105 -7.32 -3.73 0.12
N LEU A 106 -8.36 -3.26 -0.55
CA LEU A 106 -8.30 -2.58 -1.85
C LEU A 106 -7.32 -1.41 -1.88
N ASP A 107 -7.20 -0.67 -0.77
CA ASP A 107 -6.31 0.50 -0.69
C ASP A 107 -4.84 0.08 -0.91
N ASN A 108 -4.43 -1.10 -0.42
CA ASN A 108 -3.05 -1.58 -0.59
C ASN A 108 -2.73 -1.91 -2.06
N TRP A 109 -3.69 -2.48 -2.78
CA TRP A 109 -3.56 -2.76 -4.22
C TRP A 109 -3.52 -1.49 -5.05
N ARG A 110 -4.39 -0.53 -4.72
CA ARG A 110 -4.40 0.80 -5.35
C ARG A 110 -3.07 1.51 -5.16
N ASP A 111 -2.56 1.52 -3.93
CA ASP A 111 -1.29 2.17 -3.60
C ASP A 111 -0.11 1.51 -4.32
N LEU A 112 -0.08 0.17 -4.42
CA LEU A 112 0.88 -0.55 -5.25
C LEU A 112 0.79 -0.12 -6.72
N ALA A 113 -0.42 -0.10 -7.30
CA ALA A 113 -0.61 0.24 -8.70
C ALA A 113 -0.09 1.65 -9.03
N PHE A 114 -0.28 2.63 -8.13
CA PHE A 114 0.29 3.96 -8.31
C PHE A 114 1.82 3.97 -8.23
N ALA A 115 2.42 3.23 -7.30
CA ALA A 115 3.88 3.10 -7.26
C ALA A 115 4.44 2.44 -8.54
N LEU A 116 3.73 1.44 -9.09
CA LEU A 116 4.12 0.75 -10.33
C LEU A 116 4.09 1.66 -11.56
N ARG A 117 3.11 2.55 -11.63
CA ARG A 117 3.01 3.57 -12.69
C ARG A 117 4.25 4.45 -12.75
N HIS A 118 4.72 4.94 -11.60
CA HIS A 118 5.96 5.73 -11.54
C HIS A 118 7.23 4.93 -11.87
N LEU A 119 7.20 3.61 -11.71
CA LEU A 119 8.29 2.71 -12.12
C LEU A 119 8.23 2.32 -13.61
N GLY A 120 7.27 2.87 -14.37
CA GLY A 120 7.06 2.53 -15.78
C GLY A 120 6.37 1.19 -16.03
N GLU A 121 5.85 0.55 -14.98
CA GLU A 121 5.09 -0.72 -15.07
C GLU A 121 3.60 -0.45 -15.35
N GLU A 122 3.29 0.39 -16.34
CA GLU A 122 1.94 0.92 -16.64
C GLU A 122 0.92 -0.19 -16.93
N GLU A 123 1.33 -1.23 -17.65
CA GLU A 123 0.45 -2.35 -17.97
C GLU A 123 -0.02 -3.10 -16.71
N ILE A 124 0.90 -3.33 -15.76
CA ILE A 124 0.60 -3.99 -14.49
C ILE A 124 -0.26 -3.08 -13.62
N SER A 125 0.09 -1.79 -13.54
CA SER A 125 -0.69 -0.78 -12.82
C SER A 125 -2.15 -0.75 -13.30
N ARG A 126 -2.35 -0.64 -14.61
CA ARG A 126 -3.67 -0.63 -15.24
C ARG A 126 -4.43 -1.94 -14.96
N ALA A 127 -3.77 -3.08 -15.11
CA ALA A 127 -4.41 -4.37 -14.89
C ALA A 127 -4.90 -4.53 -13.44
N ILE A 128 -4.16 -4.03 -12.44
CA ILE A 128 -4.63 -3.98 -11.05
C ILE A 128 -5.86 -3.06 -10.94
N LEU A 129 -5.76 -1.81 -11.41
CA LEU A 129 -6.79 -0.79 -11.21
C LEU A 129 -8.14 -1.12 -11.86
N PHE A 130 -8.13 -1.88 -12.96
CA PHE A 130 -9.34 -2.23 -13.71
C PHE A 130 -9.86 -3.64 -13.44
N ASN A 131 -9.15 -4.47 -12.67
CA ASN A 131 -9.54 -5.87 -12.39
C ASN A 131 -9.24 -6.25 -10.93
N PHE A 132 -9.55 -5.35 -9.98
CA PHE A 132 -9.28 -5.58 -8.56
C PHE A 132 -9.88 -6.88 -8.04
N ASP A 133 -11.12 -7.18 -8.44
CA ASP A 133 -11.84 -8.41 -8.14
C ASP A 133 -11.04 -9.66 -8.53
N TYR A 134 -10.63 -9.75 -9.79
CA TYR A 134 -9.87 -10.89 -10.29
C TYR A 134 -8.47 -10.95 -9.68
N VAL A 135 -7.80 -9.80 -9.51
CA VAL A 135 -6.44 -9.76 -8.94
C VAL A 135 -6.45 -10.23 -7.49
N ILE A 136 -7.36 -9.72 -6.67
CA ILE A 136 -7.50 -10.14 -5.26
C ILE A 136 -7.90 -11.61 -5.18
N TYR A 137 -8.92 -12.02 -5.96
CA TYR A 137 -9.38 -13.41 -6.01
C TYR A 137 -8.25 -14.38 -6.36
N TYR A 138 -7.55 -14.17 -7.48
CA TYR A 138 -6.51 -15.09 -7.92
C TYR A 138 -5.25 -15.02 -7.05
N TYR A 139 -4.92 -13.86 -6.47
CA TYR A 139 -3.83 -13.76 -5.50
C TYR A 139 -4.09 -14.69 -4.30
N ASN A 140 -5.30 -14.62 -3.74
CA ASN A 140 -5.73 -15.45 -2.62
C ASN A 140 -5.86 -16.93 -3.02
N TYR A 141 -6.52 -17.22 -4.16
CA TYR A 141 -6.76 -18.58 -4.66
C TYR A 141 -5.45 -19.34 -4.95
N LEU A 142 -4.46 -18.67 -5.52
CA LEU A 142 -3.16 -19.27 -5.84
C LEU A 142 -2.21 -19.30 -4.63
N GLY A 143 -2.60 -18.73 -3.49
CA GLY A 143 -1.76 -18.64 -2.29
C GLY A 143 -0.44 -17.93 -2.56
N LEU A 144 -0.47 -16.87 -3.37
CA LEU A 144 0.76 -16.15 -3.73
C LEU A 144 1.29 -15.35 -2.54
N GLU A 145 2.61 -15.22 -2.50
CA GLU A 145 3.26 -14.21 -1.68
C GLU A 145 3.60 -13.00 -2.54
N ALA A 146 3.15 -11.80 -2.16
CA ALA A 146 3.47 -10.58 -2.89
C ALA A 146 5.00 -10.27 -2.92
N SER A 147 5.77 -10.89 -2.02
CA SER A 147 7.24 -10.91 -2.06
C SER A 147 7.77 -11.49 -3.38
N ASN A 148 7.05 -12.44 -3.99
CA ASN A 148 7.33 -13.02 -5.28
C ASN A 148 6.70 -12.19 -6.40
N TYR A 149 7.23 -10.98 -6.58
CA TYR A 149 6.69 -10.02 -7.54
C TYR A 149 6.67 -10.55 -8.98
N ARG A 150 7.60 -11.45 -9.36
CA ARG A 150 7.60 -12.08 -10.68
C ARG A 150 6.32 -12.89 -10.93
N LYS A 151 5.98 -13.80 -10.01
CA LYS A 151 4.75 -14.61 -10.13
C LYS A 151 3.49 -13.74 -10.08
N LEU A 152 3.51 -12.71 -9.23
CA LEU A 152 2.41 -11.74 -9.16
C LEU A 152 2.20 -11.04 -10.51
N LYS A 153 3.26 -10.58 -11.17
CA LYS A 153 3.18 -9.98 -12.51
C LYS A 153 2.64 -10.96 -13.55
N GLU A 154 3.13 -12.18 -13.56
CA GLU A 154 2.67 -13.23 -14.50
C GLU A 154 1.15 -13.47 -14.34
N MET A 155 0.66 -13.54 -13.11
CA MET A 155 -0.77 -13.65 -12.80
C MET A 155 -1.57 -12.43 -13.30
N ILE A 156 -1.13 -11.21 -12.98
CA ILE A 156 -1.84 -9.97 -13.36
C ILE A 156 -1.94 -9.83 -14.88
N LEU A 157 -0.86 -10.14 -15.62
CA LEU A 157 -0.86 -10.10 -17.07
C LEU A 157 -1.80 -11.15 -17.69
N ALA A 158 -1.88 -12.35 -17.08
CA ALA A 158 -2.80 -13.39 -17.53
C ALA A 158 -4.27 -12.96 -17.38
N ILE A 159 -4.62 -12.31 -16.26
CA ILE A 159 -5.95 -11.72 -16.03
C ILE A 159 -6.27 -10.69 -17.11
N GLN A 160 -5.35 -9.75 -17.35
CA GLN A 160 -5.55 -8.68 -18.33
C GLN A 160 -5.77 -9.23 -19.74
N LYS A 161 -4.99 -10.24 -20.15
CA LYS A 161 -5.13 -10.87 -21.47
C LYS A 161 -6.50 -11.52 -21.64
N LYS A 162 -6.99 -12.21 -20.61
CA LYS A 162 -8.31 -12.84 -20.63
C LYS A 162 -9.44 -11.80 -20.74
N ALA A 163 -9.36 -10.73 -19.96
CA ALA A 163 -10.33 -9.64 -19.99
C ALA A 163 -10.40 -8.93 -21.36
N TYR A 164 -9.29 -8.88 -22.11
CA TYR A 164 -9.30 -8.34 -23.48
C TYR A 164 -9.91 -9.30 -24.50
N ALA A 165 -9.65 -10.60 -24.40
CA ALA A 165 -10.22 -11.59 -25.32
C ALA A 165 -11.75 -11.64 -25.22
N GLU A 166 -12.30 -11.58 -24.00
CA GLU A 166 -13.75 -11.57 -23.76
C GLU A 166 -14.46 -10.30 -24.29
N LYS A 167 -13.70 -9.21 -24.51
CA LYS A 167 -14.21 -7.96 -25.08
C LYS A 167 -14.09 -7.89 -26.61
N SER A 168 -13.23 -8.68 -27.23
CA SER A 168 -13.09 -8.73 -28.70
C SER A 168 -14.08 -9.67 -29.38
N ASP A 169 -14.71 -10.54 -28.60
CA ASP A 169 -15.68 -11.54 -29.07
C ASP A 169 -17.15 -11.11 -28.89
N ASN A 170 -17.40 -9.89 -28.41
CA ASN A 170 -18.72 -9.24 -28.27
C ASN A 170 -18.83 -7.99 -29.16
#